data_AF-A0AAW1GMQ6-F1
#
_entry.id   AF-A0AAW1GMQ6-F1
#
_cell.length_a   1.000
_cell.length_b   1.000
_cell.length_c   1.000
_cell.angle_alpha   90.00
_cell.angle_beta   90.00
_cell.angle_gamma   90.00
#
_symmetry.space_group_name_H-M   'P 1'
#
loop_
_entity.id
_entity.type
_entity.pdbx_description
1 polymer ?
#
loop_
_entity_poly.entity_id
_entity_poly.type
_entity_poly.pdbx_seq_one_letter_code
_entity_poly.pdbx_strand_id
1 'polypeptide(L)'
;MVHIEQNGQPVVQYFGKLKSIREDLNSLDPFPECDCEAIKACSCNILKKIVDRDNKNRLLDFLMGLDATYEVVRDHILSTDPLPTVNQAFFKIQQVEMQKNIHSNAYDAQENVAILVNKSVCAPVHGTNNVPHSAQTTYNRDHKRSRGPFECDYCGKKGHTRAYCFKLKAYNKGKGVVKGEFKHGITANVEGVHCQTEDTHFDA
;
A
#
# COMPACT_ATOMS: atom_id res chain seq x y z
N MET A 1 21.69 -22.74 -7.73
CA MET A 1 20.56 -22.57 -6.79
C MET A 1 21.19 -22.41 -5.42
N VAL A 2 21.01 -21.26 -4.78
CA VAL A 2 21.62 -20.95 -3.48
C VAL A 2 20.66 -21.40 -2.38
N HIS A 3 21.09 -22.31 -1.50
CA HIS A 3 20.24 -22.87 -0.45
C HIS A 3 20.58 -22.24 0.91
N ILE A 4 19.76 -21.30 1.37
CA ILE A 4 19.83 -20.68 2.70
C ILE A 4 18.42 -20.58 3.22
N GLU A 5 18.22 -20.92 4.49
CA GLU A 5 16.95 -20.84 5.19
C GLU A 5 16.96 -19.71 6.22
N GLN A 6 15.81 -19.06 6.40
CA GLN A 6 15.61 -17.92 7.31
C GLN A 6 15.82 -18.33 8.78
N ASN A 7 15.34 -19.51 9.18
CA ASN A 7 15.56 -20.08 10.51
C ASN A 7 15.17 -19.14 11.65
N GLY A 8 14.01 -18.47 11.53
CA GLY A 8 13.49 -17.54 12.53
C GLY A 8 14.21 -16.19 12.60
N GLN A 9 15.20 -15.93 11.74
CA GLN A 9 15.85 -14.62 11.68
C GLN A 9 14.93 -13.57 11.05
N PRO A 10 15.07 -12.27 11.39
CA PRO A 10 14.34 -11.21 10.72
C PRO A 10 14.52 -11.28 9.20
N VAL A 11 13.45 -11.03 8.43
CA VAL A 11 13.46 -11.12 6.95
C VAL A 11 14.57 -10.26 6.35
N VAL A 12 14.84 -9.07 6.90
CA VAL A 12 15.95 -8.20 6.50
C VAL A 12 17.30 -8.89 6.59
N GLN A 13 17.57 -9.59 7.70
CA GLN A 13 18.87 -10.25 7.92
C GLN A 13 19.05 -11.43 6.97
N TYR A 14 17.99 -12.24 6.80
CA TYR A 14 17.99 -13.35 5.85
C TYR A 14 18.25 -12.85 4.42
N PHE A 15 17.51 -11.83 3.98
CA PHE A 15 17.67 -11.26 2.64
C PHE A 15 19.08 -10.68 2.42
N GLY A 16 19.65 -10.01 3.43
CA GLY A 16 21.01 -9.51 3.38
C GLY A 16 22.05 -10.62 3.18
N LYS A 17 21.94 -11.73 3.91
CA LYS A 17 22.82 -12.90 3.75
C LYS A 17 22.71 -13.51 2.36
N LEU A 18 21.49 -13.72 1.87
CA LEU A 18 21.24 -14.25 0.53
C LEU A 18 21.85 -13.35 -0.55
N LYS A 19 21.72 -12.02 -0.40
CA LYS A 19 22.31 -11.04 -1.31
C LYS A 19 23.84 -11.10 -1.30
N SER A 20 24.46 -11.18 -0.12
CA SER A 20 25.92 -11.30 0.02
C SER A 20 26.45 -12.52 -0.72
N ILE A 21 25.86 -13.72 -0.50
CA ILE A 21 26.31 -14.94 -1.18
C ILE A 21 26.15 -14.83 -2.70
N ARG A 22 25.07 -14.20 -3.17
CA ARG A 22 24.89 -13.94 -4.61
C ARG A 22 25.93 -12.98 -5.16
N GLU A 23 26.30 -11.95 -4.41
CA GLU A 23 27.34 -11.01 -4.83
C GLU A 23 28.70 -11.71 -4.91
N ASP A 24 29.03 -12.57 -3.93
CA ASP A 24 30.23 -13.40 -3.95
C ASP A 24 30.23 -14.34 -5.17
N LEU A 25 29.12 -15.01 -5.46
CA LEU A 25 29.00 -15.88 -6.65
C LEU A 25 29.13 -15.09 -7.96
N ASN A 26 28.49 -13.92 -8.06
CA ASN A 26 28.62 -13.07 -9.25
C ASN A 26 30.06 -12.53 -9.42
N SER A 27 30.84 -12.41 -8.34
CA SER A 27 32.25 -12.02 -8.43
C SER A 27 33.15 -13.13 -8.98
N LEU A 28 32.79 -14.39 -8.75
CA LEU A 28 33.51 -15.58 -9.22
C LEU A 28 33.09 -15.96 -10.65
N ASP A 29 31.82 -15.82 -10.97
CA ASP A 29 31.22 -16.15 -12.26
C ASP A 29 30.28 -15.02 -12.71
N PRO A 30 30.85 -13.93 -13.28
CA PRO A 30 30.06 -12.81 -13.75
C PRO A 30 29.24 -13.19 -14.99
N PHE A 31 28.07 -12.57 -15.14
CA PHE A 31 27.27 -12.77 -16.34
C PHE A 31 28.03 -12.33 -17.60
N PRO A 32 27.97 -13.11 -18.69
CA PRO A 32 28.65 -12.76 -19.93
C PRO A 32 28.02 -11.51 -20.54
N GLU A 33 28.82 -10.47 -20.73
CA GLU A 33 28.47 -9.28 -21.49
C GLU A 33 28.90 -9.47 -22.96
N CYS A 34 28.06 -9.09 -23.92
CA CYS A 34 28.45 -9.00 -25.34
C CYS A 34 27.91 -7.73 -25.96
N ASP A 35 28.82 -6.88 -26.44
CA ASP A 35 28.50 -5.67 -27.18
C ASP A 35 28.52 -5.85 -28.69
N CYS A 36 28.67 -7.09 -29.14
CA CYS A 36 28.72 -7.49 -30.53
C CYS A 36 27.45 -7.08 -31.30
N GLU A 37 27.63 -6.45 -32.46
CA GLU A 37 26.54 -5.98 -33.33
C GLU A 37 25.56 -7.12 -33.71
N ALA A 38 26.09 -8.33 -33.91
CA ALA A 38 25.30 -9.51 -34.26
C ALA A 38 24.28 -9.90 -33.17
N ILE A 39 24.62 -9.75 -31.89
CA ILE A 39 23.66 -10.05 -30.79
C ILE A 39 22.63 -8.94 -30.67
N LYS A 40 23.03 -7.67 -30.85
CA LYS A 40 22.12 -6.52 -30.88
C LYS A 40 21.10 -6.64 -32.04
N ALA A 41 21.54 -7.15 -33.19
CA ALA A 41 20.69 -7.41 -34.36
C ALA A 41 19.89 -8.73 -34.27
N CYS A 42 20.11 -9.58 -33.26
CA CYS A 42 19.37 -10.84 -33.12
C CYS A 42 17.94 -10.58 -32.61
N SER A 43 16.94 -10.92 -33.41
CA SER A 43 15.51 -10.88 -33.02
C SER A 43 15.17 -11.82 -31.85
N CYS A 44 16.05 -12.77 -31.54
CA CYS A 44 15.89 -13.80 -30.53
C CYS A 44 15.86 -13.29 -29.08
N ASN A 45 16.48 -12.13 -28.81
CA ASN A 45 16.62 -11.51 -27.48
C ASN A 45 17.20 -12.47 -26.42
N ILE A 46 18.20 -13.29 -26.78
CA ILE A 46 18.71 -14.37 -25.93
C ILE A 46 19.34 -13.86 -24.62
N LEU A 47 20.15 -12.80 -24.66
CA LEU A 47 20.74 -12.19 -23.46
C LEU A 47 19.66 -11.74 -22.47
N LYS A 48 18.60 -11.09 -22.97
CA LYS A 48 17.46 -10.70 -22.13
C LYS A 48 16.79 -11.89 -21.46
N LYS A 49 16.56 -12.98 -22.19
CA LYS A 49 15.96 -14.21 -21.63
C LYS A 49 16.83 -14.86 -20.56
N ILE A 50 18.16 -14.80 -20.71
CA ILE A 50 19.12 -15.28 -19.71
C ILE A 50 19.01 -14.45 -18.42
N VAL A 51 19.02 -13.12 -18.53
CA VAL A 51 18.86 -12.21 -17.39
C VAL A 51 17.50 -12.37 -16.71
N ASP A 52 16.42 -12.49 -17.48
CA ASP A 52 15.07 -12.71 -16.95
C ASP A 52 14.97 -14.04 -16.20
N ARG A 53 15.62 -15.10 -16.71
CA ARG A 53 15.69 -16.39 -16.02
C ARG A 53 16.47 -16.28 -14.70
N ASP A 54 17.59 -15.57 -14.70
CA ASP A 54 18.35 -15.35 -13.47
C ASP A 54 17.52 -14.59 -12.43
N ASN A 55 16.86 -13.50 -12.83
CA ASN A 55 15.96 -12.72 -11.97
C ASN A 55 14.86 -13.59 -11.34
N LYS A 56 14.27 -14.51 -12.12
CA LYS A 56 13.30 -15.50 -11.61
C LYS A 56 13.94 -16.45 -10.59
N ASN A 57 15.12 -16.97 -10.87
CA ASN A 57 15.86 -17.80 -9.91
C ASN A 57 16.17 -17.02 -8.62
N ARG A 58 16.46 -15.71 -8.71
CA ARG A 58 16.67 -14.86 -7.53
C ARG A 58 15.44 -14.77 -6.65
N LEU A 59 14.29 -14.57 -7.27
CA LEU A 59 13.01 -14.57 -6.57
C LEU A 59 12.75 -15.92 -5.92
N LEU A 60 12.90 -17.02 -6.66
CA LEU A 60 12.60 -18.36 -6.15
C LEU A 60 13.49 -18.72 -4.96
N ASP A 61 14.81 -18.56 -5.08
CA ASP A 61 15.75 -18.87 -3.98
C ASP A 61 15.41 -18.05 -2.71
N PHE A 62 14.97 -16.80 -2.85
CA PHE A 62 14.45 -16.02 -1.73
C PHE A 62 13.18 -16.63 -1.14
N LEU A 63 12.19 -16.97 -1.97
CA LEU A 63 10.90 -17.48 -1.51
C LEU A 63 10.97 -18.88 -0.88
N MET A 64 11.88 -19.73 -1.35
CA MET A 64 12.05 -21.11 -0.84
C MET A 64 12.74 -21.15 0.51
N GLY A 65 13.65 -20.20 0.78
CA GLY A 65 14.34 -20.15 2.06
C GLY A 65 13.57 -19.42 3.16
N LEU A 66 12.41 -18.82 2.86
CA LEU A 66 11.55 -18.21 3.88
C LEU A 66 10.87 -19.25 4.77
N ASP A 67 10.68 -18.89 6.04
CA ASP A 67 9.99 -19.74 7.00
C ASP A 67 8.53 -19.99 6.59
N ALA A 68 7.97 -21.13 7.02
CA ALA A 68 6.60 -21.55 6.69
C ALA A 68 5.52 -20.53 7.09
N THR A 69 5.80 -19.63 8.04
CA THR A 69 4.86 -18.58 8.44
C THR A 69 4.51 -17.60 7.31
N TYR A 70 5.29 -17.56 6.22
CA TYR A 70 5.09 -16.68 5.06
C TYR A 70 4.44 -17.38 3.85
N GLU A 71 4.01 -18.64 3.99
CA GLU A 71 3.46 -19.47 2.91
C GLU A 71 2.34 -18.77 2.12
N VAL A 72 1.35 -18.20 2.82
CA VAL A 72 0.21 -17.50 2.18
C VAL A 72 0.68 -16.32 1.30
N VAL A 73 1.67 -15.56 1.77
CA VAL A 73 2.20 -14.40 1.02
C VAL A 73 3.04 -14.87 -0.16
N ARG A 74 3.79 -15.97 0.02
CA ARG A 74 4.56 -16.62 -1.05
C ARG A 74 3.63 -17.08 -2.18
N ASP A 75 2.52 -17.74 -1.86
CA ASP A 75 1.55 -18.20 -2.86
C ASP A 75 0.92 -17.02 -3.61
N HIS A 76 0.58 -15.94 -2.91
CA HIS A 76 0.09 -14.72 -3.53
C HIS A 76 1.13 -14.08 -4.47
N ILE A 77 2.40 -14.03 -4.06
CA ILE A 77 3.51 -13.52 -4.89
C ILE A 77 3.66 -14.37 -6.15
N LEU A 78 3.62 -15.70 -6.02
CA LEU A 78 3.74 -16.63 -7.16
C LEU A 78 2.53 -16.59 -8.09
N SER A 79 1.37 -16.17 -7.60
CA SER A 79 0.14 -16.00 -8.37
C SER A 79 0.02 -14.64 -9.08
N THR A 80 1.03 -13.76 -8.93
CA THR A 80 1.02 -12.44 -9.57
C THR A 80 1.59 -12.53 -11.00
N ASP A 81 0.91 -11.94 -11.99
CA ASP A 81 1.37 -11.85 -13.38
C ASP A 81 1.49 -10.37 -13.83
N PRO A 82 2.69 -9.89 -14.22
CA PRO A 82 3.97 -10.61 -14.24
C PRO A 82 4.51 -10.88 -12.84
N LEU A 83 5.33 -11.94 -12.71
CA LEU A 83 6.03 -12.24 -11.45
C LEU A 83 6.84 -11.02 -10.98
N PRO A 84 6.74 -10.65 -9.70
CA PRO A 84 7.43 -9.47 -9.18
C PRO A 84 8.94 -9.71 -9.12
N THR A 85 9.69 -8.61 -9.01
CA THR A 85 11.13 -8.70 -8.75
C THR A 85 11.39 -9.17 -7.31
N VAL A 86 12.59 -9.71 -7.07
CA VAL A 86 13.00 -10.13 -5.72
C VAL A 86 12.87 -9.01 -4.67
N ASN A 87 13.16 -7.76 -5.07
CA ASN A 87 13.03 -6.59 -4.18
C ASN A 87 11.57 -6.28 -3.85
N GLN A 88 10.68 -6.36 -4.83
CA GLN A 88 9.24 -6.18 -4.61
C GLN A 88 8.67 -7.27 -3.70
N ALA A 89 9.09 -8.52 -3.90
CA ALA A 89 8.73 -9.64 -3.02
C ALA A 89 9.25 -9.42 -1.59
N PHE A 90 10.52 -8.99 -1.44
CA PHE A 90 11.10 -8.63 -0.15
C PHE A 90 10.27 -7.57 0.57
N PHE A 91 9.90 -6.46 -0.09
CA PHE A 91 9.07 -5.42 0.55
C PHE A 91 7.69 -5.93 0.97
N LYS A 92 7.04 -6.78 0.16
CA LYS A 92 5.76 -7.41 0.52
C LYS A 92 5.88 -8.28 1.76
N ILE A 93 6.91 -9.14 1.82
CA ILE A 93 7.16 -10.01 2.99
C ILE A 93 7.51 -9.16 4.22
N GLN A 94 8.34 -8.14 4.06
CA GLN A 94 8.75 -7.24 5.15
C GLN A 94 7.57 -6.49 5.76
N GLN A 95 6.63 -6.06 4.92
CA GLN A 95 5.39 -5.43 5.37
C GLN A 95 4.55 -6.38 6.22
N VAL A 96 4.46 -7.65 5.83
CA VAL A 96 3.73 -8.69 6.58
C VAL A 96 4.42 -9.00 7.90
N GLU A 97 5.75 -9.08 7.94
CA GLU A 97 6.52 -9.25 9.18
C GLU A 97 6.24 -8.10 10.16
N MET A 98 6.25 -6.84 9.69
CA MET A 98 5.93 -5.68 10.51
C MET A 98 4.49 -5.71 11.04
N GLN A 99 3.52 -6.10 10.20
CA GLN A 99 2.12 -6.23 10.62
C GLN A 99 1.95 -7.31 11.69
N LYS A 100 2.58 -8.47 11.53
CA LYS A 100 2.57 -9.56 12.53
C LYS A 100 3.10 -9.06 13.88
N ASN A 101 4.19 -8.29 13.88
CA ASN A 101 4.77 -7.73 15.10
C ASN A 101 3.84 -6.70 15.78
N ILE A 102 3.11 -5.87 15.02
CA ILE A 102 2.15 -4.92 15.62
C ILE A 102 0.96 -5.68 16.23
N HIS A 103 0.45 -6.67 15.51
CA HIS A 103 -0.66 -7.49 15.97
C HIS A 103 -0.27 -8.30 17.20
N SER A 104 0.91 -8.95 17.24
CA SER A 104 1.40 -9.68 18.41
C SER A 104 1.45 -8.82 19.66
N ASN A 105 1.97 -7.59 19.55
CA ASN A 105 2.01 -6.63 20.66
C ASN A 105 0.61 -6.17 21.11
N ALA A 106 -0.38 -6.15 20.22
CA ALA A 106 -1.76 -5.81 20.58
C ALA A 106 -2.45 -6.92 21.38
N TYR A 107 -2.12 -8.19 21.13
CA TYR A 107 -2.66 -9.32 21.90
C TYR A 107 -2.03 -9.38 23.31
N ASP A 108 -0.72 -9.12 23.45
CA ASP A 108 -0.05 -9.04 24.77
C ASP A 108 -0.55 -7.85 25.61
N ALA A 109 -0.95 -6.74 24.97
CA ALA A 109 -1.59 -5.61 25.63
C ALA A 109 -3.03 -5.94 26.09
N GLN A 110 -3.69 -6.92 25.47
CA GLN A 110 -5.06 -7.31 25.78
C GLN A 110 -5.15 -8.28 26.98
N GLU A 111 -4.10 -9.05 27.28
CA GLU A 111 -4.04 -9.87 28.51
C GLU A 111 -3.89 -9.02 29.79
N ASN A 112 -3.42 -7.77 29.71
CA ASN A 112 -3.26 -6.88 30.87
C ASN A 112 -4.39 -5.86 31.06
N VAL A 113 -5.46 -5.95 30.27
CA VAL A 113 -6.60 -5.04 30.37
C VAL A 113 -7.89 -5.85 30.43
N ALA A 114 -8.26 -6.26 31.65
CA ALA A 114 -9.62 -6.65 31.97
C ALA A 114 -10.54 -5.41 31.86
N ILE A 115 -10.95 -5.05 30.64
CA ILE A 115 -12.07 -4.14 30.41
C ILE A 115 -13.34 -4.98 30.25
N LEU A 116 -14.26 -4.71 31.17
CA LEU A 116 -15.58 -5.29 31.32
C LEU A 116 -16.37 -5.26 29.99
N VAL A 117 -16.36 -6.38 29.25
CA VAL A 117 -17.33 -6.59 28.17
C VAL A 117 -18.67 -6.91 28.83
N ASN A 118 -19.55 -5.91 28.89
CA ASN A 118 -20.99 -6.13 29.11
C ASN A 118 -21.52 -6.94 27.92
N LYS A 119 -21.47 -8.26 28.08
CA LYS A 119 -22.04 -9.24 27.17
C LYS A 119 -23.56 -9.10 27.26
N SER A 120 -24.15 -8.24 26.43
CA SER A 120 -25.58 -8.29 26.15
C SER A 120 -25.86 -9.57 25.36
N VAL A 121 -26.07 -10.66 26.09
CA VAL A 121 -26.54 -11.93 25.55
C VAL A 121 -27.94 -11.68 24.98
N CYS A 122 -28.08 -11.77 23.67
CA CYS A 122 -29.36 -11.87 23.01
C CYS A 122 -29.89 -13.30 23.22
N ALA A 123 -30.81 -13.46 24.17
CA ALA A 123 -31.69 -14.63 24.25
C ALA A 123 -33.08 -14.24 23.70
N PRO A 124 -33.71 -15.03 22.82
CA PRO A 124 -35.09 -14.79 22.42
C PRO A 124 -36.03 -15.54 23.37
N VAL A 125 -36.90 -14.83 24.07
CA VAL A 125 -38.01 -15.45 24.80
C VAL A 125 -39.31 -14.73 24.44
N HIS A 126 -40.30 -15.56 24.11
CA HIS A 126 -41.66 -15.24 23.68
C HIS A 126 -42.45 -14.36 24.68
N GLY A 127 -43.26 -13.45 24.13
CA GLY A 127 -44.71 -13.47 24.31
C GLY A 127 -45.36 -12.98 25.62
N THR A 128 -46.17 -11.93 25.46
CA THR A 128 -47.45 -11.59 26.15
C THR A 128 -47.46 -10.68 27.39
N ASN A 129 -47.98 -9.47 27.13
CA ASN A 129 -48.81 -8.53 27.92
C ASN A 129 -49.02 -8.76 29.42
N ASN A 130 -48.68 -7.73 30.22
CA ASN A 130 -49.62 -7.07 31.15
C ASN A 130 -49.04 -5.76 31.71
N VAL A 131 -49.87 -4.71 31.74
CA VAL A 131 -49.62 -3.37 32.32
C VAL A 131 -50.24 -3.35 33.73
N PRO A 132 -49.67 -2.65 34.74
CA PRO A 132 -50.28 -1.36 35.12
C PRO A 132 -49.31 -0.25 35.60
N HIS A 133 -49.58 0.95 35.08
CA HIS A 133 -49.53 2.30 35.66
C HIS A 133 -48.41 2.81 36.61
N SER A 134 -48.00 4.04 36.28
CA SER A 134 -47.50 5.13 37.16
C SER A 134 -45.98 5.27 37.30
N ALA A 135 -45.39 6.12 36.46
CA ALA A 135 -44.48 7.18 36.89
C ALA A 135 -44.24 8.14 35.72
N GLN A 136 -44.92 9.26 35.82
CA GLN A 136 -44.80 10.44 35.00
C GLN A 136 -43.38 10.99 35.06
N THR A 137 -42.62 10.91 33.96
CA THR A 137 -41.58 11.89 33.66
C THR A 137 -41.59 12.18 32.17
N THR A 138 -41.84 13.43 31.86
CA THR A 138 -41.82 14.04 30.55
C THR A 138 -40.38 14.01 30.00
N TYR A 139 -40.12 13.20 28.97
CA TYR A 139 -38.93 13.35 28.14
C TYR A 139 -39.35 13.55 26.69
N ASN A 140 -39.22 14.82 26.28
CA ASN A 140 -39.31 15.27 24.90
C ASN A 140 -38.52 14.34 23.98
N ARG A 141 -39.21 13.80 22.98
CA ARG A 141 -38.63 13.02 21.90
C ARG A 141 -38.07 13.98 20.84
N ASP A 142 -37.07 14.77 21.20
CA ASP A 142 -36.29 15.55 20.26
C ASP A 142 -35.02 14.78 19.89
N HIS A 143 -35.07 14.09 18.74
CA HIS A 143 -33.89 13.57 18.05
C HIS A 143 -33.06 14.73 17.45
N LYS A 144 -32.59 15.63 18.31
CA LYS A 144 -31.44 16.48 17.99
C LYS A 144 -30.21 15.58 18.04
N ARG A 145 -29.72 15.18 16.87
CA ARG A 145 -28.37 14.65 16.69
C ARG A 145 -27.41 15.61 17.37
N SER A 146 -26.92 15.21 18.54
CA SER A 146 -25.92 15.92 19.32
C SER A 146 -24.63 15.99 18.51
N ARG A 147 -24.53 17.01 17.64
CA ARG A 147 -23.27 17.52 17.12
C ARG A 147 -22.45 17.90 18.34
N GLY A 148 -21.44 17.09 18.65
CA GLY A 148 -20.54 17.33 19.78
C GLY A 148 -19.97 18.76 19.76
N PRO A 149 -19.51 19.27 20.90
CA PRO A 149 -19.22 20.70 21.11
C PRO A 149 -17.96 21.20 20.40
N PHE A 150 -17.41 20.42 19.47
CA PHE A 150 -16.21 20.80 18.73
C PHE A 150 -16.55 21.87 17.68
N GLU A 151 -16.40 23.12 18.11
CA GLU A 151 -16.32 24.29 17.25
C GLU A 151 -14.91 24.38 16.66
N CYS A 152 -14.83 24.68 15.36
CA CYS A 152 -13.55 24.85 14.70
C CYS A 152 -12.96 26.23 15.02
N ASP A 153 -11.81 26.26 15.72
CA ASP A 153 -11.08 27.49 16.09
C ASP A 153 -10.78 28.42 14.91
N TYR A 154 -10.74 27.90 13.67
CA TYR A 154 -10.39 28.70 12.48
C TYR A 154 -11.61 29.30 11.77
N CYS A 155 -12.78 28.65 11.82
CA CYS A 155 -13.95 29.11 11.06
C CYS A 155 -15.22 29.32 11.89
N GLY A 156 -15.16 29.03 13.20
CA GLY A 156 -16.28 29.19 14.14
C GLY A 156 -17.46 28.25 13.88
N LYS A 157 -17.30 27.22 13.04
CA LYS A 157 -18.38 26.26 12.73
C LYS A 157 -18.21 24.97 13.52
N LYS A 158 -19.33 24.46 14.03
CA LYS A 158 -19.38 23.21 14.81
C LYS A 158 -19.37 21.98 13.90
N GLY A 159 -18.84 20.86 14.42
CA GLY A 159 -18.86 19.56 13.74
C GLY A 159 -17.60 19.19 12.94
N HIS A 160 -16.52 19.96 13.08
CA HIS A 160 -15.19 19.57 12.62
C HIS A 160 -14.11 20.27 13.44
N THR A 161 -12.93 19.68 13.56
CA THR A 161 -11.77 20.31 14.19
C THR A 161 -10.97 21.13 13.18
N ARG A 162 -10.06 21.99 13.66
CA ARG A 162 -9.19 22.83 12.81
C ARG A 162 -8.46 22.04 11.72
N ALA A 163 -8.00 20.82 12.03
CA ALA A 163 -7.30 19.94 11.08
C ALA A 163 -8.15 19.55 9.85
N TYR A 164 -9.47 19.48 10.03
CA TYR A 164 -10.43 19.13 8.98
C TYR A 164 -11.20 20.33 8.45
N CYS A 165 -10.74 21.56 8.73
CA CYS A 165 -11.43 22.76 8.28
C CYS A 165 -11.33 22.95 6.77
N PHE A 166 -12.49 22.89 6.10
CA PHE A 166 -12.60 23.09 4.66
C PHE A 166 -12.09 24.47 4.21
N LYS A 167 -12.34 25.54 4.98
CA LYS A 167 -11.80 26.88 4.69
C LYS A 167 -10.27 26.91 4.78
N LEU A 168 -9.67 26.24 5.77
CA LEU A 168 -8.21 26.20 5.93
C LEU A 168 -7.55 25.40 4.79
N LYS A 169 -8.14 24.25 4.43
CA LYS A 169 -7.64 23.43 3.31
C LYS A 169 -7.75 24.18 1.97
N ALA A 170 -8.82 24.95 1.76
CA ALA A 170 -8.96 25.79 0.57
C ALA A 170 -7.93 26.95 0.56
N TYR A 171 -7.67 27.58 1.70
CA TYR A 171 -6.65 28.63 1.81
C TYR A 171 -5.23 28.11 1.53
N ASN A 172 -4.89 26.92 2.05
CA ASN A 172 -3.59 26.29 1.78
C ASN A 172 -3.43 25.84 0.31
N LYS A 173 -4.52 25.42 -0.36
CA LYS A 173 -4.49 25.12 -1.81
C LYS A 173 -4.30 26.38 -2.68
N GLY A 174 -4.55 27.58 -2.16
CA GLY A 174 -4.42 28.85 -2.89
C GLY A 174 -3.09 29.58 -2.71
N LYS A 175 -2.14 29.06 -1.91
CA LYS A 175 -0.81 29.63 -1.73
C LYS A 175 0.28 28.60 -2.00
N GLY A 176 0.36 28.15 -3.25
CA GLY A 176 1.58 27.55 -3.78
C GLY A 176 2.64 28.64 -3.93
N VAL A 177 3.58 28.67 -2.98
CA VAL A 177 4.81 29.47 -3.08
C VAL A 177 5.69 28.85 -4.15
N VAL A 178 5.81 29.50 -5.30
CA VAL A 178 6.90 29.27 -6.25
C VAL A 178 8.08 30.15 -5.86
N LYS A 179 9.23 29.53 -5.61
CA LYS A 179 10.56 30.18 -5.59
C LYS A 179 11.41 29.45 -6.64
N GLY A 180 11.90 30.20 -7.62
CA GLY A 180 12.82 29.72 -8.65
C GLY A 180 12.89 30.70 -9.81
N GLU A 181 13.86 31.62 -9.74
CA GLU A 181 14.21 32.57 -10.80
C GLU A 181 14.73 31.84 -12.04
N PHE A 182 14.22 32.18 -13.24
CA PHE A 182 15.00 32.16 -14.48
C PHE A 182 14.47 33.25 -15.43
N LYS A 183 15.41 34.04 -15.95
CA LYS A 183 15.20 35.12 -16.93
C LYS A 183 14.83 34.50 -18.29
N HIS A 184 13.91 35.11 -19.01
CA HIS A 184 14.08 35.77 -20.32
C HIS A 184 12.70 36.09 -20.88
N GLY A 185 12.53 37.33 -21.36
CA GLY A 185 11.28 37.76 -21.96
C GLY A 185 11.01 37.08 -23.30
N ILE A 186 9.74 37.06 -23.69
CA ILE A 186 9.23 37.27 -25.05
C ILE A 186 7.72 37.53 -24.92
N THR A 187 7.26 38.46 -25.75
CA THR A 187 5.91 39.00 -25.88
C THR A 187 4.87 37.98 -26.31
N ALA A 188 3.63 38.23 -25.87
CA ALA A 188 2.43 37.50 -26.25
C ALA A 188 2.16 37.55 -27.77
N ASN A 189 1.66 36.44 -28.32
CA ASN A 189 0.62 36.51 -29.35
C ASN A 189 -0.37 35.35 -29.20
N VAL A 190 -1.62 35.67 -29.49
CA VAL A 190 -2.82 34.86 -29.27
C VAL A 190 -3.36 34.47 -30.64
N GLU A 191 -3.54 33.18 -30.90
CA GLU A 191 -4.36 32.61 -31.98
C GLU A 191 -4.43 31.10 -31.65
N GLY A 192 -5.57 30.53 -31.27
CA GLY A 192 -6.71 30.27 -32.14
C GLY A 192 -6.75 28.77 -32.42
N VAL A 193 -7.29 27.98 -31.48
CA VAL A 193 -7.45 26.52 -31.63
C VAL A 193 -8.63 26.26 -32.58
N HIS A 194 -8.34 25.74 -33.77
CA HIS A 194 -9.34 25.16 -34.66
C HIS A 194 -9.21 23.64 -34.65
N CYS A 195 -10.31 22.95 -34.34
CA CYS A 195 -10.45 21.51 -34.39
C CYS A 195 -10.99 21.12 -35.77
N GLN A 196 -10.25 20.30 -36.52
CA GLN A 196 -10.82 19.53 -37.62
C GLN A 196 -10.32 18.09 -37.58
N THR A 197 -11.29 17.20 -37.44
CA THR A 197 -11.24 15.77 -37.72
C THR A 197 -11.36 15.56 -39.23
N GLU A 198 -10.50 14.74 -39.82
CA GLU A 198 -10.72 14.22 -41.18
C GLU A 198 -10.73 12.68 -41.14
N ASP A 199 -11.88 12.14 -41.54
CA ASP A 199 -12.13 10.75 -41.88
C ASP A 199 -12.01 10.55 -43.41
N THR A 200 -11.65 9.32 -43.80
CA THR A 200 -11.73 8.69 -45.14
C THR A 200 -10.65 9.13 -46.15
N HIS A 201 -10.07 8.26 -47.01
CA HIS A 201 -10.65 7.14 -47.74
C HIS A 201 -9.55 6.14 -48.17
N PHE A 202 -9.94 4.86 -48.28
CA PHE A 202 -9.17 3.73 -48.78
C PHE A 202 -9.64 3.47 -50.21
N ASP A 203 -8.75 3.46 -51.19
CA ASP A 203 -9.06 3.00 -52.55
C ASP A 203 -8.01 1.99 -53.03
N ALA A 204 -8.52 1.11 -53.89
CA ALA A 204 -8.07 -0.20 -54.35
C ALA A 204 -6.65 -0.35 -54.89
#